data_AF-A0A957VPC6-F1
#
_entry.id   AF-A0A957VPC6-F1
#
_cell.length_a   1.000
_cell.length_b   1.000
_cell.length_c   1.000
_cell.angle_alpha   90.00
_cell.angle_beta   90.00
_cell.angle_gamma   90.00
#
_symmetry.space_group_name_H-M   'P 1'
#
loop_
_entity.id
_entity.type
_entity.pdbx_description
1 polymer ?
#
loop_
_entity_poly.entity_id
_entity_poly.type
_entity_poly.pdbx_seq_one_letter_code
_entity_poly.pdbx_strand_id
1 'polypeptide(L)'
;SCRLINLEQHILGLTRSGDDVPGHLIPQIYVDYMRTGNAAEINRVFYHNHEDIVTMVGLAEALTRVLGSAPEELREQALDGDDWAALGIAYETRGEMDQAEHAYGHALETLTAPASRADVYRRLGALQKRQQRWDEAIATWQQWLSSVPDGDPTPYVELAKYCEWQSKDYAQAAMWTGWTLHTVQTLPPRQRSAALIAELE
;
A
#
# COMPACT_ATOMS: atom_id res chain seq x y z
N SER A 1 5.43 15.08 -0.42
CA SER A 1 4.75 15.85 -1.50
C SER A 1 5.03 15.16 -2.82
N CYS A 2 4.04 14.49 -3.43
CA CYS A 2 4.18 13.68 -4.65
C CYS A 2 4.15 14.52 -5.95
N ARG A 3 4.79 15.69 -5.94
CA ARG A 3 4.93 16.49 -7.17
C ARG A 3 6.03 15.88 -8.04
N LEU A 4 5.84 15.91 -9.36
CA LEU A 4 6.78 15.31 -10.31
C LEU A 4 8.20 15.84 -10.15
N ILE A 5 8.36 17.16 -9.93
CA ILE A 5 9.65 17.81 -9.65
C ILE A 5 10.38 17.21 -8.43
N ASN A 6 9.63 16.79 -7.39
CA ASN A 6 10.27 16.16 -6.23
C ASN A 6 10.74 14.75 -6.58
N LEU A 7 9.95 13.99 -7.34
CA LEU A 7 10.31 12.64 -7.79
C LEU A 7 11.54 12.67 -8.70
N GLU A 8 11.62 13.66 -9.60
CA GLU A 8 12.80 13.91 -10.42
C GLU A 8 14.08 14.03 -9.60
N GLN A 9 14.05 14.86 -8.56
CA GLN A 9 15.22 15.08 -7.72
C GLN A 9 15.57 13.87 -6.87
N HIS A 10 14.58 13.24 -6.24
CA HIS A 10 14.83 12.18 -5.25
C HIS A 10 15.08 10.81 -5.88
N ILE A 11 14.45 10.52 -7.03
CA ILE A 11 14.55 9.21 -7.69
C ILE A 11 15.51 9.28 -8.88
N LEU A 12 15.41 10.31 -9.72
CA LEU A 12 16.20 10.40 -10.96
C LEU A 12 17.44 11.31 -10.84
N GLY A 13 17.58 12.05 -9.74
CA GLY A 13 18.66 13.03 -9.56
C GLY A 13 18.61 14.22 -10.53
N LEU A 14 17.44 14.47 -11.15
CA LEU A 14 17.27 15.51 -12.16
C LEU A 14 16.88 16.85 -11.54
N THR A 15 17.32 17.95 -12.16
CA THR A 15 16.91 19.32 -11.80
C THR A 15 16.54 20.07 -13.07
N ARG A 16 15.31 20.60 -13.12
CA ARG A 16 14.82 21.39 -14.25
C ARG A 16 15.49 22.76 -14.33
N SER A 17 15.53 23.34 -15.52
CA SER A 17 15.98 24.73 -15.72
C SER A 17 15.01 25.75 -15.10
N GLY A 18 15.47 26.98 -14.92
CA GLY A 18 14.65 28.09 -14.42
C GLY A 18 13.55 28.57 -15.38
N ASP A 19 13.46 27.99 -16.59
CA ASP A 19 12.47 28.34 -17.60
C ASP A 19 11.12 27.62 -17.41
N ASP A 20 11.07 26.62 -16.51
CA ASP A 20 9.86 25.85 -16.25
C ASP A 20 8.70 26.73 -15.72
N VAL A 21 7.48 26.43 -16.18
CA VAL A 21 6.27 27.12 -15.73
C VAL A 21 5.61 26.34 -14.61
N PRO A 22 5.10 27.01 -13.55
CA PRO A 22 4.24 26.34 -12.59
C PRO A 22 3.02 25.74 -13.28
N GLY A 23 2.81 24.43 -13.15
CA GLY A 23 1.76 23.71 -13.89
C GLY A 23 0.34 24.30 -13.73
N HIS A 24 0.04 24.92 -12.58
CA HIS A 24 -1.26 25.58 -12.35
C HIS A 24 -1.48 26.85 -13.21
N LEU A 25 -0.43 27.43 -13.80
CA LEU A 25 -0.51 28.58 -14.70
C LEU A 25 -0.73 28.18 -16.16
N ILE A 26 -0.44 26.92 -16.53
CA ILE A 26 -0.55 26.43 -17.91
C ILE A 26 -1.94 26.69 -18.53
N PRO A 27 -3.08 26.43 -17.84
CA PRO A 27 -4.39 26.71 -18.41
C PRO A 27 -4.58 28.18 -18.78
N GLN A 28 -4.12 29.11 -17.94
CA GLN A 28 -4.23 30.54 -18.20
C GLN A 28 -3.36 30.97 -19.38
N ILE A 29 -2.14 30.42 -19.50
CA ILE A 29 -1.22 30.70 -20.62
C ILE A 29 -1.87 30.31 -21.96
N TYR A 30 -2.54 29.17 -22.05
CA TYR A 30 -3.28 28.78 -23.25
C TYR A 30 -4.45 29.73 -23.57
N VAL A 31 -5.20 30.15 -22.56
CA VAL A 31 -6.30 31.13 -22.73
C VAL A 31 -5.77 32.45 -23.27
N ASP A 32 -4.66 32.95 -22.74
CA ASP A 32 -4.05 34.21 -23.18
C ASP A 32 -3.53 34.11 -24.61
N TYR A 33 -2.93 32.98 -25.00
CA TYR A 33 -2.53 32.72 -26.37
C TYR A 33 -3.73 32.72 -27.34
N MET A 34 -4.83 32.04 -27.00
CA MET A 34 -6.02 32.02 -27.87
C MET A 34 -6.66 33.40 -28.05
N ARG A 35 -6.58 34.26 -27.03
CA ARG A 35 -7.14 35.63 -27.09
C ARG A 35 -6.25 36.61 -27.82
N THR A 36 -4.93 36.52 -27.61
CA THR A 36 -3.97 37.55 -28.05
C THR A 36 -3.17 37.14 -29.29
N GLY A 37 -3.10 35.84 -29.59
CA GLY A 37 -2.18 35.27 -30.59
C GLY A 37 -0.71 35.30 -30.17
N ASN A 38 -0.36 35.79 -28.97
CA ASN A 38 1.02 35.90 -28.51
C ASN A 38 1.54 34.56 -27.97
N ALA A 39 2.48 33.95 -28.69
CA ALA A 39 3.04 32.64 -28.36
C ALA A 39 4.27 32.68 -27.43
N ALA A 40 4.66 33.85 -26.90
CA ALA A 40 5.90 34.01 -26.12
C ALA A 40 5.99 33.01 -24.94
N GLU A 41 4.92 32.86 -24.16
CA GLU A 41 4.87 31.95 -23.00
C GLU A 41 4.56 30.49 -23.38
N ILE A 42 4.04 30.23 -24.58
CA ILE A 42 3.66 28.87 -25.03
C ILE A 42 4.88 27.96 -25.14
N ASN A 43 6.04 28.50 -25.52
CA ASN A 43 7.29 27.73 -25.58
C ASN A 43 7.66 27.12 -24.22
N ARG A 44 7.40 27.84 -23.12
CA ARG A 44 7.68 27.35 -21.76
C ARG A 44 6.70 26.26 -21.33
N VAL A 45 5.46 26.31 -21.81
CA VAL A 45 4.49 25.22 -21.63
C VAL A 45 4.96 23.95 -22.36
N PHE A 46 5.47 24.09 -23.59
CA PHE A 46 6.04 22.94 -24.30
C PHE A 46 7.27 22.37 -23.60
N TYR A 47 8.13 23.23 -23.06
CA TYR A 47 9.25 22.79 -22.22
C TYR A 47 8.76 21.99 -21.01
N HIS A 48 7.79 22.52 -20.25
CA HIS A 48 7.21 21.82 -19.10
C HIS A 48 6.69 20.43 -19.46
N ASN A 49 5.86 20.34 -20.51
CA ASN A 49 5.28 19.07 -20.95
C ASN A 49 6.33 18.08 -21.46
N HIS A 50 7.38 18.57 -22.12
CA HIS A 50 8.50 17.75 -22.56
C HIS A 50 9.21 17.11 -21.37
N GLU A 51 9.58 17.93 -20.37
CA GLU A 51 10.22 17.44 -19.16
C GLU A 51 9.31 16.47 -18.40
N ASP A 52 8.01 16.76 -18.29
CA ASP A 52 7.04 15.85 -17.66
C ASP A 52 7.05 14.46 -18.34
N ILE A 53 7.01 14.42 -19.67
CA ILE A 53 7.00 13.15 -20.43
C ILE A 53 8.31 12.39 -20.24
N VAL A 54 9.46 13.07 -20.37
CA VAL A 54 10.78 12.44 -20.21
C VAL A 54 10.96 11.89 -18.80
N THR A 55 10.55 12.65 -17.79
CA THR A 55 10.55 12.21 -16.40
C THR A 55 9.67 11.00 -16.18
N MET A 56 8.45 10.99 -16.72
CA MET A 56 7.55 9.84 -16.57
C MET A 56 8.16 8.57 -17.19
N VAL A 57 8.88 8.69 -18.30
CA VAL A 57 9.63 7.57 -18.90
C VAL A 57 10.76 7.10 -17.98
N GLY A 58 11.55 8.02 -17.41
CA GLY A 58 12.61 7.68 -16.47
C GLY A 58 12.09 7.02 -15.18
N LEU A 59 10.98 7.53 -14.64
CA LEU A 59 10.31 6.91 -13.48
C LEU A 59 9.75 5.53 -13.81
N ALA A 60 9.17 5.36 -15.00
CA ALA A 60 8.71 4.05 -15.46
C ALA A 60 9.88 3.06 -15.58
N GLU A 61 11.02 3.50 -16.13
CA GLU A 61 12.22 2.68 -16.22
C GLU A 61 12.74 2.27 -14.83
N ALA A 62 12.83 3.22 -13.89
CA ALA A 62 13.21 2.95 -12.50
C ALA A 62 12.26 1.92 -11.84
N LEU A 63 10.94 2.09 -12.01
CA LEU A 63 9.94 1.14 -11.50
C LEU A 63 10.08 -0.25 -12.13
N THR A 64 10.30 -0.33 -13.45
CA THR A 64 10.47 -1.62 -14.13
C THR A 64 11.73 -2.34 -13.66
N ARG A 65 12.79 -1.61 -13.35
CA ARG A 65 14.03 -2.17 -12.80
C ARG A 65 13.76 -2.78 -11.43
N VAL A 66 13.15 -2.02 -10.52
CA VAL A 66 12.79 -2.49 -9.17
C VAL A 66 11.86 -3.71 -9.24
N LEU A 67 10.83 -3.67 -10.07
CA LEU A 67 9.87 -4.78 -10.22
C LEU A 67 10.42 -5.99 -11.00
N GLY A 68 11.59 -5.87 -11.61
CA GLY A 68 12.29 -6.95 -12.31
C GLY A 68 13.54 -7.44 -11.59
N SER A 69 13.94 -6.77 -10.50
CA SER A 69 15.11 -7.12 -9.70
C SER A 69 14.84 -8.34 -8.83
N ALA A 70 15.90 -9.12 -8.57
CA ALA A 70 15.84 -10.20 -7.61
C ALA A 70 15.66 -9.65 -6.18
N PRO A 71 15.01 -10.39 -5.26
CA PRO A 71 14.83 -9.95 -3.87
C PRO A 71 16.12 -9.53 -3.15
N GLU A 72 17.23 -10.20 -3.46
CA GLU A 72 18.55 -9.90 -2.91
C GLU A 72 19.04 -8.51 -3.33
N GLU A 73 18.84 -8.15 -4.60
CA GLU A 73 19.20 -6.82 -5.14
C GLU A 73 18.32 -5.71 -4.53
N LEU A 74 17.05 -6.02 -4.26
CA LEU A 74 16.12 -5.09 -3.62
C LEU A 74 16.50 -4.84 -2.16
N ARG A 75 17.04 -5.85 -1.47
CA ARG A 75 17.50 -5.71 -0.09
C ARG A 75 18.69 -4.78 0.04
N GLU A 76 19.60 -4.79 -0.93
CA GLU A 76 20.75 -3.88 -0.97
C GLU A 76 20.33 -2.42 -1.23
N GLN A 77 19.16 -2.19 -1.86
CA GLN A 77 18.64 -0.86 -2.16
C GLN A 77 18.03 -0.13 -0.95
N ALA A 78 18.02 -0.75 0.24
CA ALA A 78 17.54 -0.16 1.50
C ALA A 78 16.14 0.48 1.41
N LEU A 79 15.23 -0.17 0.68
CA LEU A 79 13.84 0.25 0.54
C LEU A 79 13.16 0.39 1.90
N ASP A 80 12.27 1.39 2.02
CA ASP A 80 11.48 1.56 3.23
C ASP A 80 10.32 0.54 3.30
N GLY A 81 9.64 0.49 4.44
CA GLY A 81 8.57 -0.49 4.66
C GLY A 81 7.33 -0.27 3.81
N ASP A 82 7.05 0.97 3.42
CA ASP A 82 5.90 1.30 2.56
C ASP A 82 6.21 0.90 1.10
N ASP A 83 7.45 1.06 0.64
CA ASP A 83 7.92 0.58 -0.67
C ASP A 83 7.89 -0.96 -0.75
N TRP A 84 8.31 -1.67 0.30
CA TRP A 84 8.17 -3.13 0.39
C TRP A 84 6.70 -3.57 0.38
N ALA A 85 5.81 -2.84 1.07
CA ALA A 85 4.39 -3.12 1.05
C ALA A 85 3.79 -2.91 -0.36
N ALA A 86 4.21 -1.85 -1.07
CA ALA A 86 3.79 -1.57 -2.44
C ALA A 86 4.28 -2.65 -3.42
N LEU A 87 5.52 -3.13 -3.24
CA LEU A 87 6.05 -4.28 -3.98
C LEU A 87 5.21 -5.54 -3.77
N GLY A 88 4.86 -5.86 -2.52
CA GLY A 88 4.01 -7.00 -2.22
C GLY A 88 2.65 -6.94 -2.93
N ILE A 89 2.03 -5.74 -2.99
CA ILE A 89 0.77 -5.52 -3.71
C ILE A 89 0.96 -5.71 -5.23
N ALA A 90 2.08 -5.23 -5.78
CA ALA A 90 2.38 -5.38 -7.21
C ALA A 90 2.59 -6.86 -7.58
N TYR A 91 3.35 -7.62 -6.77
CA TYR A 91 3.54 -9.05 -6.95
C TYR A 91 2.24 -9.83 -6.80
N GLU A 92 1.41 -9.51 -5.81
CA GLU A 92 0.09 -10.12 -5.62
C GLU A 92 -0.81 -9.91 -6.85
N THR A 93 -0.79 -8.71 -7.43
CA THR A 93 -1.59 -8.35 -8.62
C THR A 93 -1.13 -9.13 -9.86
N ARG A 94 0.16 -9.49 -9.95
CA ARG A 94 0.73 -10.32 -11.02
C ARG A 94 0.54 -11.82 -10.80
N GLY A 95 0.08 -12.22 -9.60
CA GLY A 95 -0.04 -13.62 -9.21
C GLY A 95 1.25 -14.26 -8.71
N GLU A 96 2.29 -13.45 -8.47
CA GLU A 96 3.60 -13.86 -7.99
C GLU A 96 3.58 -14.03 -6.46
N MET A 97 2.89 -15.07 -5.98
CA MET A 97 2.53 -15.22 -4.57
C MET A 97 3.73 -15.31 -3.62
N ASP A 98 4.77 -16.06 -4.00
CA ASP A 98 5.96 -16.23 -3.16
C ASP A 98 6.72 -14.90 -2.99
N GLN A 99 6.82 -14.11 -4.08
CA GLN A 99 7.46 -12.80 -4.06
C GLN A 99 6.62 -11.80 -3.25
N ALA A 100 5.29 -11.88 -3.33
CA ALA A 100 4.39 -11.07 -2.53
C ALA A 100 4.55 -11.35 -1.03
N GLU A 101 4.57 -12.63 -0.62
CA GLU A 101 4.80 -13.00 0.79
C GLU A 101 6.15 -12.49 1.29
N HIS A 102 7.20 -12.66 0.49
CA HIS A 102 8.54 -12.19 0.84
C HIS A 102 8.58 -10.67 1.03
N ALA A 103 7.99 -9.91 0.11
CA ALA A 103 7.91 -8.46 0.19
C ALA A 103 7.09 -7.98 1.40
N TYR A 104 5.95 -8.62 1.69
CA TYR A 104 5.16 -8.32 2.89
C TYR A 104 5.92 -8.64 4.19
N GLY A 105 6.69 -9.73 4.22
CA GLY A 105 7.58 -10.05 5.34
C GLY A 105 8.57 -8.93 5.61
N HIS A 106 9.26 -8.46 4.57
CA HIS A 106 10.20 -7.33 4.69
C HIS A 106 9.52 -6.02 5.09
N ALA A 107 8.34 -5.73 4.56
CA ALA A 107 7.57 -4.57 4.98
C ALA A 107 7.33 -4.58 6.50
N LEU A 108 6.96 -5.74 7.08
CA LEU A 108 6.68 -5.87 8.51
C LEU A 108 7.93 -5.75 9.41
N GLU A 109 9.13 -5.93 8.87
CA GLU A 109 10.40 -5.73 9.60
C GLU A 109 10.70 -4.24 9.83
N THR A 110 10.27 -3.36 8.91
CA THR A 110 10.65 -1.95 8.90
C THR A 110 9.48 -0.99 9.13
N LEU A 111 8.24 -1.41 8.85
CA LEU A 111 7.05 -0.60 9.09
C LEU A 111 6.85 -0.31 10.58
N THR A 112 6.71 0.97 10.89
CA THR A 112 6.47 1.48 12.25
C THR A 112 5.02 1.91 12.48
N ALA A 113 4.33 2.39 11.43
CA ALA A 113 2.97 2.88 11.54
C ALA A 113 1.97 1.73 11.77
N PRO A 114 1.16 1.75 12.85
CA PRO A 114 0.19 0.68 13.14
C PRO A 114 -0.79 0.41 12.00
N ALA A 115 -1.27 1.46 11.32
CA ALA A 115 -2.20 1.31 10.20
C ALA A 115 -1.57 0.58 9.00
N SER A 116 -0.37 0.98 8.58
CA SER A 116 0.35 0.30 7.49
C SER A 116 0.65 -1.16 7.84
N ARG A 117 1.07 -1.43 9.09
CA ARG A 117 1.31 -2.80 9.57
C ARG A 117 0.03 -3.64 9.51
N ALA A 118 -1.09 -3.10 9.97
CA ALA A 118 -2.39 -3.78 9.92
C ALA A 118 -2.78 -4.14 8.48
N ASP A 119 -2.58 -3.21 7.53
CA ASP A 119 -2.88 -3.44 6.12
C ASP A 119 -2.02 -4.56 5.53
N VAL A 120 -0.73 -4.60 5.85
CA VAL A 120 0.17 -5.67 5.40
C VAL A 120 -0.18 -7.01 6.03
N TYR A 121 -0.43 -7.07 7.35
CA TYR A 121 -0.89 -8.30 8.01
C TYR A 121 -2.18 -8.84 7.40
N ARG A 122 -3.14 -7.96 7.08
CA ARG A 122 -4.40 -8.34 6.45
C ARG A 122 -4.17 -8.99 5.09
N ARG A 123 -3.28 -8.40 4.27
CA ARG A 123 -2.92 -8.92 2.95
C ARG A 123 -2.17 -10.25 3.03
N LEU A 124 -1.15 -10.33 3.88
CA LEU A 124 -0.35 -11.54 4.07
C LEU A 124 -1.20 -12.71 4.58
N GLY A 125 -2.03 -12.48 5.62
CA GLY A 125 -2.92 -13.51 6.15
C GLY A 125 -3.97 -13.95 5.13
N ALA A 126 -4.54 -13.04 4.35
CA ALA A 126 -5.47 -13.38 3.27
C ALA A 126 -4.79 -14.20 2.15
N LEU A 127 -3.56 -13.87 1.80
CA LEU A 127 -2.75 -14.56 0.80
C LEU A 127 -2.44 -16.01 1.23
N GLN A 128 -2.00 -16.21 2.47
CA GLN A 128 -1.71 -17.53 3.04
C GLN A 128 -3.00 -18.37 3.18
N LYS A 129 -4.10 -17.76 3.63
CA LYS A 129 -5.42 -18.39 3.69
C LYS A 129 -5.89 -18.88 2.32
N ARG A 130 -5.73 -18.07 1.26
CA ARG A 130 -6.09 -18.47 -0.13
C ARG A 130 -5.30 -19.69 -0.60
N GLN A 131 -4.07 -19.84 -0.12
CA GLN A 131 -3.21 -21.00 -0.40
C GLN A 131 -3.45 -22.19 0.54
N GLN A 132 -4.42 -22.09 1.45
CA GLN A 132 -4.72 -23.12 2.47
C GLN A 132 -3.55 -23.40 3.43
N ARG A 133 -2.59 -22.47 3.53
CA ARG A 133 -1.45 -22.51 4.48
C ARG A 133 -1.91 -21.98 5.83
N TRP A 134 -2.79 -22.74 6.48
CA TRP A 134 -3.52 -22.29 7.67
C TRP A 134 -2.61 -22.01 8.87
N ASP A 135 -1.63 -22.87 9.12
CA ASP A 135 -0.72 -22.71 10.26
C ASP A 135 0.04 -21.37 10.18
N GLU A 136 0.43 -20.97 8.97
CA GLU A 136 1.13 -19.70 8.72
C GLU A 136 0.18 -18.50 8.78
N ALA A 137 -1.05 -18.64 8.29
CA ALA A 137 -2.08 -17.60 8.41
C ALA A 137 -2.39 -17.29 9.88
N ILE A 138 -2.50 -18.33 10.72
CA ILE A 138 -2.73 -18.18 12.17
C ILE A 138 -1.57 -17.47 12.83
N ALA A 139 -0.33 -17.90 12.55
CA ALA A 139 0.85 -17.25 13.09
C ALA A 139 0.88 -15.76 12.70
N THR A 140 0.54 -15.44 11.46
CA THR A 140 0.41 -14.06 10.96
C THR A 140 -0.66 -13.26 11.71
N TRP A 141 -1.86 -13.82 11.91
CA TRP A 141 -2.93 -13.15 12.67
C TRP A 141 -2.58 -12.98 14.15
N GLN A 142 -1.89 -13.93 14.77
CA GLN A 142 -1.41 -13.81 16.15
C GLN A 142 -0.31 -12.76 16.29
N GLN A 143 0.61 -12.67 15.32
CA GLN A 143 1.61 -11.60 15.26
C GLN A 143 0.96 -10.22 15.02
N TRP A 144 -0.11 -10.17 14.25
CA TRP A 144 -0.90 -8.94 14.09
C TRP A 144 -1.43 -8.47 15.46
N LEU A 145 -2.11 -9.35 16.20
CA LEU A 145 -2.66 -9.03 17.52
C LEU A 145 -1.59 -8.60 18.54
N SER A 146 -0.38 -9.16 18.46
CA SER A 146 0.68 -8.83 19.42
C SER A 146 1.48 -7.57 19.07
N SER A 147 1.48 -7.15 17.79
CA SER A 147 2.36 -6.08 17.30
C SER A 147 1.64 -4.82 16.83
N VAL A 148 0.33 -4.88 16.59
CA VAL A 148 -0.47 -3.71 16.21
C VAL A 148 -1.43 -3.39 17.36
N PRO A 149 -1.33 -2.20 17.98
CA PRO A 149 -2.24 -1.79 19.03
C PRO A 149 -3.72 -1.87 18.61
N ASP A 150 -4.57 -2.24 19.57
CA ASP A 150 -5.97 -2.63 19.39
C ASP A 150 -6.80 -1.70 18.48
N GLY A 151 -7.67 -2.31 17.67
CA GLY A 151 -8.70 -1.59 16.91
C GLY A 151 -9.26 -2.36 15.71
N ASP A 152 -8.51 -3.28 15.12
CA ASP A 152 -9.01 -4.07 13.98
C ASP A 152 -9.65 -5.39 14.48
N PRO A 153 -10.95 -5.64 14.24
CA PRO A 153 -11.59 -6.90 14.60
C PRO A 153 -11.19 -8.07 13.68
N THR A 154 -10.61 -7.79 12.50
CA THR A 154 -10.29 -8.79 11.47
C THR A 154 -9.47 -9.99 11.96
N PRO A 155 -8.33 -9.83 12.67
CA PRO A 155 -7.57 -10.99 13.13
C PRO A 155 -8.37 -11.90 14.07
N TYR A 156 -9.23 -11.35 14.92
CA TYR A 156 -10.12 -12.14 15.79
C TYR A 156 -11.16 -12.93 14.98
N VAL A 157 -11.78 -12.30 13.97
CA VAL A 157 -12.74 -12.96 13.07
C VAL A 157 -12.10 -14.14 12.34
N GLU A 158 -10.89 -13.94 11.81
CA GLU A 158 -10.21 -14.98 11.04
C GLU A 158 -9.75 -16.15 11.92
N LEU A 159 -9.28 -15.88 13.14
CA LEU A 159 -8.97 -16.92 14.13
C LEU A 159 -10.23 -17.71 14.55
N ALA A 160 -11.37 -17.03 14.76
CA ALA A 160 -12.63 -17.68 15.08
C ALA A 160 -13.06 -18.65 13.97
N LYS A 161 -13.03 -18.20 12.71
CA LYS A 161 -13.35 -19.02 11.53
C LYS A 161 -12.43 -20.24 11.41
N TYR A 162 -11.13 -20.06 11.65
CA TYR A 162 -10.19 -21.18 11.65
C TYR A 162 -10.55 -22.23 12.71
N CYS A 163 -10.78 -21.78 13.96
CA CYS A 163 -11.13 -22.69 15.05
C CYS A 163 -12.43 -23.46 14.77
N GLU A 164 -13.43 -22.80 14.18
CA GLU A 164 -14.70 -23.45 13.84
C GLU A 164 -14.59 -24.42 12.66
N TRP A 165 -13.88 -24.04 11.61
CA TRP A 165 -13.92 -24.78 10.35
C TRP A 165 -12.85 -25.85 10.26
N GLN A 166 -11.63 -25.55 10.73
CA GLN A 166 -10.48 -26.42 10.56
C GLN A 166 -10.21 -27.27 11.79
N SER A 167 -10.14 -26.67 12.99
CA SER A 167 -9.82 -27.42 14.22
C SER A 167 -11.04 -28.01 14.92
N LYS A 168 -12.25 -27.52 14.61
CA LYS A 168 -13.52 -27.86 15.29
C LYS A 168 -13.47 -27.59 16.80
N ASP A 169 -12.62 -26.67 17.23
CA ASP A 169 -12.54 -26.20 18.61
C ASP A 169 -13.53 -25.05 18.83
N TYR A 170 -14.78 -25.42 19.12
CA TYR A 170 -15.85 -24.45 19.32
C TYR A 170 -15.66 -23.57 20.56
N ALA A 171 -14.87 -24.02 21.55
CA ALA A 171 -14.59 -23.22 22.74
C ALA A 171 -13.66 -22.06 22.40
N GLN A 172 -12.58 -22.33 21.65
CA GLN A 172 -11.70 -21.27 21.14
C GLN A 172 -12.41 -20.39 20.11
N ALA A 173 -13.24 -20.96 19.24
CA ALA A 173 -14.04 -20.17 18.30
C ALA A 173 -14.94 -19.16 19.03
N ALA A 174 -15.68 -19.60 20.06
CA ALA A 174 -16.53 -18.72 20.87
C ALA A 174 -15.73 -17.64 21.60
N MET A 175 -14.54 -17.98 22.11
CA MET A 175 -13.63 -17.00 22.73
C MET A 175 -13.24 -15.90 21.73
N TRP A 176 -12.80 -16.27 20.53
CA TRP A 176 -12.40 -15.30 19.49
C TRP A 176 -13.58 -14.47 18.96
N THR A 177 -14.75 -15.07 18.84
CA THR A 177 -16.01 -14.34 18.54
C THR A 177 -16.32 -13.30 19.63
N GLY A 178 -16.16 -13.65 20.91
CA GLY A 178 -16.33 -12.71 22.03
C GLY A 178 -15.36 -11.53 21.96
N TRP A 179 -14.07 -11.78 21.67
CA TRP A 179 -13.09 -10.72 21.45
C TRP A 179 -13.45 -9.83 20.25
N THR A 180 -13.89 -10.44 19.15
CA THR A 180 -14.38 -9.71 17.98
C THR A 180 -15.50 -8.74 18.36
N LEU A 181 -16.53 -9.24 19.06
CA LEU A 181 -17.68 -8.44 19.48
C LEU A 181 -17.25 -7.28 20.39
N HIS A 182 -16.37 -7.56 21.37
CA HIS A 182 -15.83 -6.54 22.26
C HIS A 182 -15.09 -5.44 21.49
N THR A 183 -14.17 -5.81 20.59
CA THR A 183 -13.41 -4.86 19.77
C THR A 183 -14.31 -4.03 18.87
N VAL A 184 -15.33 -4.62 18.23
CA VAL A 184 -16.28 -3.86 17.41
C VAL A 184 -17.10 -2.89 18.26
N GLN A 185 -17.48 -3.25 19.48
CA GLN A 185 -18.26 -2.38 20.37
C GLN A 185 -17.43 -1.21 20.92
N THR A 186 -16.12 -1.36 21.11
CA THR A 186 -15.24 -0.28 21.57
C THR A 186 -14.88 0.73 20.47
N LEU A 187 -15.07 0.37 19.19
CA LEU A 187 -14.85 1.28 18.07
C LEU A 187 -15.81 2.49 18.07
N PRO A 188 -15.41 3.63 17.47
CA PRO A 188 -16.30 4.76 17.24
C PRO A 188 -17.56 4.35 16.46
N PRO A 189 -18.74 4.92 16.74
CA PRO A 189 -20.01 4.50 16.11
C PRO A 189 -19.99 4.44 14.57
N ARG A 190 -19.21 5.31 13.92
CA ARG A 190 -19.07 5.35 12.44
C ARG A 190 -18.31 4.15 11.87
N GLN A 191 -17.55 3.44 12.69
CA GLN A 191 -16.71 2.30 12.31
C GLN A 191 -17.29 0.96 12.82
N ARG A 192 -18.40 1.00 13.57
CA ARG A 192 -19.09 -0.22 14.02
C ARG A 192 -19.84 -0.83 12.84
N SER A 193 -19.52 -2.07 12.51
CA SER A 193 -20.30 -2.84 11.55
C SER A 193 -21.51 -3.46 12.25
N ALA A 194 -22.70 -2.88 12.06
CA ALA A 194 -23.95 -3.44 12.60
C ALA A 194 -24.24 -4.85 12.04
N ALA A 195 -23.86 -5.10 10.79
CA ALA A 195 -23.99 -6.42 10.17
C ALA A 195 -23.09 -7.46 10.86
N LEU A 196 -21.85 -7.09 11.16
CA LEU A 196 -20.91 -7.98 11.85
C LEU A 196 -21.37 -8.27 13.29
N ILE A 197 -21.90 -7.27 14.01
CA ILE A 197 -22.45 -7.49 15.36
C ILE A 197 -23.61 -8.49 15.30
N ALA A 198 -24.54 -8.31 14.35
CA ALA A 198 -25.70 -9.19 14.21
C ALA A 198 -25.34 -10.62 13.75
N GLU A 199 -24.19 -10.82 13.09
CA GLU A 199 -23.69 -12.15 12.71
C GLU A 199 -23.06 -12.90 13.90
N LEU A 200 -22.63 -12.18 14.93
CA LEU A 200 -21.92 -12.72 16.10
C LEU A 200 -22.84 -12.92 17.34
N GLU A 201 -24.08 -12.43 17.29
CA GLU A 201 -25.14 -12.59 18.31
C GLU A 201 -26.05 -13.80 18.03
#